data_AF-A0A7T3RBI3-F1
#
_entry.id   AF-A0A7T3RBI3-F1
#
_cell.length_a   1.000
_cell.length_b   1.000
_cell.length_c   1.000
_cell.angle_alpha   90.00
_cell.angle_beta   90.00
_cell.angle_gamma   90.00
#
_symmetry.space_group_name_H-M   'P 1'
#
loop_
_entity.id
_entity.type
_entity.pdbx_description
1 polymer ?
#
loop_
_entity_poly.entity_id
_entity_poly.type
_entity_poly.pdbx_seq_one_letter_code
_entity_poly.pdbx_strand_id
1 'polypeptide(L)'
;MRGEKTECGFQYFLDFDFYEQEEKKEIDDLLFFAAPENDNQRLMNLQYEYYHGMPEKIDKIFLLLLEIARKIISKEAKEKKLIFCIDHKEELAVDSASLVIEQILKNRLKIRTSFIAYLYLQVKKTMYSKTKAQKLEDYCIKNNINFFLLSEDEKRKVKRNFEEYKKEGRHE
;
A
#
# COMPACT_ATOMS: atom_id res chain seq x y z
N MET A 1 8.59 17.72 4.24
CA MET A 1 9.35 16.46 4.12
C MET A 1 10.81 16.79 4.36
N ARG A 2 11.42 16.29 5.43
CA ARG A 2 12.87 16.43 5.62
C ARG A 2 13.52 15.25 4.92
N GLY A 3 14.28 15.53 3.86
CA GLY A 3 15.14 14.55 3.22
C GLY A 3 16.57 14.92 3.54
N GLU A 4 17.34 13.98 4.09
CA GLU A 4 18.78 14.14 4.18
C GLU A 4 19.45 13.62 2.91
N LYS A 5 20.56 14.24 2.56
CA LYS A 5 21.32 13.98 1.34
C LYS A 5 22.36 12.90 1.67
N THR A 6 22.20 11.70 1.16
CA THR A 6 23.22 10.64 1.25
C THR A 6 23.94 10.48 -0.09
N GLU A 7 25.12 9.84 -0.06
CA GLU A 7 26.03 9.70 -1.21
C GLU A 7 25.43 8.93 -2.41
N CYS A 8 24.27 8.29 -2.26
CA CYS A 8 23.57 7.55 -3.32
C CYS A 8 22.17 8.09 -3.69
N GLY A 9 21.75 9.27 -3.20
CA GLY A 9 20.49 9.91 -3.59
C GLY A 9 19.53 10.20 -2.44
N PHE A 10 18.33 10.73 -2.75
CA PHE A 10 17.32 11.10 -1.74
C PHE A 10 16.59 9.86 -1.21
N GLN A 11 16.90 9.45 0.02
CA GLN A 11 16.15 8.44 0.74
C GLN A 11 14.96 9.10 1.44
N TYR A 12 13.75 8.77 1.01
CA TYR A 12 12.52 9.21 1.69
C TYR A 12 12.24 8.23 2.82
N PHE A 13 12.65 8.57 4.05
CA PHE A 13 12.14 7.91 5.23
C PHE A 13 10.63 8.20 5.33
N LEU A 14 9.81 7.17 5.14
CA LEU A 14 8.45 7.16 5.65
C LEU A 14 8.57 6.84 7.15
N ASP A 15 8.85 7.86 7.96
CA ASP A 15 8.79 7.77 9.42
C ASP A 15 7.32 7.60 9.82
N PHE A 16 6.82 6.38 9.77
CA PHE A 16 5.56 6.01 10.39
C PHE A 16 5.63 4.54 10.79
N ASP A 17 6.33 4.28 11.89
CA ASP A 17 6.27 3.00 12.59
C ASP A 17 4.84 2.82 13.12
N PHE A 18 4.17 1.78 12.66
CA PHE A 18 2.90 1.35 13.24
C PHE A 18 3.02 -0.10 13.71
N TYR A 19 3.58 -0.27 14.90
CA TYR A 19 3.40 -1.48 15.69
C TYR A 19 2.29 -1.25 16.72
N GLU A 20 1.34 -2.19 16.74
CA GLU A 20 0.29 -2.45 17.73
C GLU A 20 -0.73 -1.33 18.00
N GLN A 21 -1.90 -1.46 17.34
CA GLN A 21 -3.10 -0.71 17.69
C GLN A 21 -3.80 -1.43 18.87
N GLU A 22 -3.60 -0.92 20.08
CA GLU A 22 -4.36 -1.33 21.27
C GLU A 22 -5.87 -1.18 21.03
N GLU A 23 -6.65 -2.17 21.50
CA GLU A 23 -8.11 -2.18 21.47
C GLU A 23 -8.71 -1.05 22.33
N LYS A 24 -8.81 0.16 21.78
CA LYS A 24 -9.66 1.20 22.35
C LYS A 24 -11.10 0.96 21.93
N LYS A 25 -11.98 0.74 22.92
CA LYS A 25 -13.44 0.76 22.75
C LYS A 25 -13.85 2.13 22.20
N GLU A 26 -14.20 2.20 20.91
CA GLU A 26 -14.51 3.45 20.22
C GLU A 26 -16.01 3.76 20.24
N ILE A 27 -16.33 4.95 20.74
CA ILE A 27 -17.56 5.69 20.46
C ILE A 27 -17.64 5.90 18.94
N ASP A 28 -18.84 5.73 18.37
CA ASP A 28 -19.12 5.65 16.94
C ASP A 28 -19.08 7.02 16.23
N ASP A 29 -17.98 7.76 16.39
CA ASP A 29 -17.79 9.11 15.84
C ASP A 29 -17.33 9.06 14.37
N LEU A 30 -18.14 8.46 13.50
CA LEU A 30 -17.92 8.53 12.06
C LEU A 30 -18.47 9.85 11.53
N LEU A 31 -17.61 10.61 10.83
CA LEU A 31 -18.00 11.89 10.24
C LEU A 31 -19.00 11.67 9.09
N PHE A 32 -20.09 12.43 9.12
CA PHE A 32 -21.06 12.54 8.03
C PHE A 32 -21.19 14.00 7.60
N PHE A 33 -21.17 14.23 6.29
CA PHE A 33 -21.30 15.54 5.67
C PHE A 33 -22.60 15.59 4.88
N ALA A 34 -23.54 16.45 5.26
CA ALA A 34 -24.84 16.56 4.58
C ALA A 34 -24.71 16.92 3.08
N ALA A 35 -23.69 17.70 2.72
CA ALA A 35 -23.34 18.04 1.35
C ALA A 35 -21.83 17.77 1.13
N PRO A 36 -21.44 16.59 0.61
CA PRO A 36 -20.04 16.28 0.37
C PRO A 36 -19.53 17.02 -0.87
N GLU A 37 -18.55 17.90 -0.70
CA GLU A 37 -17.97 18.76 -1.74
C GLU A 37 -16.77 18.11 -2.45
N ASN A 38 -16.11 17.15 -1.79
CA ASN A 38 -14.90 16.52 -2.30
C ASN A 38 -14.92 15.00 -2.13
N ASP A 39 -14.04 14.32 -2.88
CA ASP A 39 -13.95 12.85 -2.89
C ASP A 39 -13.65 12.25 -1.50
N ASN A 40 -12.92 12.98 -0.64
CA ASN A 40 -12.67 12.54 0.73
C ASN A 40 -13.95 12.49 1.56
N GLN A 41 -14.76 13.56 1.52
CA GLN A 41 -16.05 13.63 2.21
C GLN A 41 -17.04 12.60 1.64
N ARG A 42 -17.03 12.37 0.32
CA ARG A 42 -17.84 11.32 -0.30
C ARG A 42 -17.48 9.93 0.24
N LEU A 43 -16.18 9.62 0.36
CA LEU A 43 -15.72 8.36 0.96
C LEU A 43 -16.08 8.25 2.45
N MET A 44 -15.97 9.34 3.21
CA MET A 44 -16.38 9.37 4.63
C MET A 44 -17.87 9.08 4.80
N ASN A 45 -18.72 9.68 3.97
CA ASN A 45 -20.16 9.40 3.97
C ASN A 45 -20.46 7.94 3.60
N LEU A 46 -19.79 7.39 2.58
CA LEU A 46 -19.97 5.99 2.20
C LEU A 46 -19.55 5.03 3.31
N GLN A 47 -18.45 5.33 4.02
CA GLN A 47 -18.02 4.57 5.19
C GLN A 47 -19.04 4.68 6.33
N TYR A 48 -19.57 5.88 6.59
CA TYR A 48 -20.63 6.10 7.57
C TYR A 48 -21.85 5.22 7.26
N GLU A 49 -22.35 5.26 6.01
CA GLU A 49 -23.49 4.45 5.56
C GLU A 49 -23.20 2.94 5.68
N TYR A 50 -21.99 2.51 5.32
CA TYR A 50 -21.56 1.11 5.46
C TYR A 50 -21.66 0.62 6.91
N TYR A 51 -21.11 1.36 7.86
CA TYR A 51 -21.15 1.00 9.28
C TYR A 51 -22.55 1.15 9.91
N HIS A 52 -23.44 1.93 9.29
CA HIS A 52 -24.84 2.08 9.70
C HIS A 52 -25.80 1.08 9.03
N GLY A 53 -25.27 -0.01 8.44
CA GLY A 53 -26.08 -1.14 7.98
C GLY A 53 -26.38 -1.17 6.49
N MET A 54 -25.65 -0.42 5.66
CA MET A 54 -25.71 -0.50 4.20
C MET A 54 -24.45 -1.19 3.63
N PRO A 55 -24.34 -2.54 3.71
CA PRO A 55 -23.13 -3.26 3.30
C PRO A 55 -22.79 -3.07 1.81
N GLU A 56 -23.78 -2.81 0.96
CA GLU A 56 -23.62 -2.56 -0.48
C GLU A 56 -22.81 -1.28 -0.79
N LYS A 57 -22.56 -0.42 0.21
CA LYS A 57 -21.73 0.76 0.05
C LYS A 57 -20.25 0.42 -0.10
N ILE A 58 -19.82 -0.78 0.29
CA ILE A 58 -18.42 -1.20 0.12
C ILE A 58 -17.98 -1.18 -1.35
N ASP A 59 -18.87 -1.57 -2.27
CA ASP A 59 -18.59 -1.55 -3.71
C ASP A 59 -18.41 -0.11 -4.21
N LYS A 60 -19.23 0.81 -3.69
CA LYS A 60 -19.12 2.25 -4.01
C LYS A 60 -17.84 2.86 -3.46
N ILE A 61 -17.42 2.45 -2.26
CA ILE A 61 -16.12 2.84 -1.68
C ILE A 61 -15.01 2.34 -2.61
N PHE A 62 -15.03 1.07 -3.01
CA PHE A 62 -14.02 0.49 -3.88
C PHE A 62 -13.90 1.21 -5.22
N LEU A 63 -15.01 1.46 -5.91
CA LEU A 63 -15.02 2.15 -7.21
C LEU A 63 -14.46 3.58 -7.10
N LEU A 64 -14.84 4.31 -6.04
CA LEU A 64 -14.34 5.67 -5.83
C LEU A 64 -12.85 5.68 -5.45
N LEU A 65 -12.40 4.73 -4.62
CA LEU A 65 -10.97 4.53 -4.32
C LEU A 65 -10.16 4.24 -5.59
N LEU A 66 -10.68 3.40 -6.49
CA LEU A 66 -10.02 3.04 -7.74
C LEU A 66 -9.81 4.27 -8.63
N GLU A 67 -10.84 5.12 -8.77
CA GLU A 67 -10.74 6.36 -9.55
C GLU A 67 -9.65 7.30 -8.99
N ILE A 68 -9.62 7.46 -7.67
CA ILE A 68 -8.66 8.33 -6.98
C ILE A 68 -7.25 7.72 -7.09
N ALA A 69 -7.11 6.41 -6.93
CA ALA A 69 -5.82 5.72 -7.03
C ALA A 69 -5.20 5.92 -8.42
N ARG A 70 -5.99 5.79 -9.50
CA ARG A 70 -5.53 6.06 -10.88
C ARG A 70 -4.98 7.49 -11.03
N LYS A 71 -5.67 8.49 -10.45
CA LYS A 71 -5.24 9.89 -10.46
C LYS A 71 -3.91 10.07 -9.71
N ILE A 72 -3.80 9.47 -8.52
CA ILE A 72 -2.57 9.50 -7.70
C ILE A 72 -1.41 8.85 -8.44
N ILE A 73 -1.57 7.63 -8.94
CA ILE A 73 -0.52 6.88 -9.65
C ILE A 73 -0.05 7.65 -10.87
N SER A 74 -0.97 8.22 -11.65
CA SER A 74 -0.62 9.00 -12.84
C SER A 74 0.19 10.25 -12.48
N LYS A 75 -0.17 10.93 -11.38
CA LYS A 75 0.56 12.09 -10.87
C LYS A 75 1.95 11.70 -10.37
N GLU A 76 2.05 10.69 -9.51
CA GLU A 76 3.31 10.23 -8.93
C GLU A 76 4.27 9.70 -10.02
N ALA A 77 3.76 8.91 -10.98
CA ALA A 77 4.56 8.42 -12.10
C ALA A 77 5.11 9.57 -12.96
N LYS A 78 4.32 10.62 -13.20
CA LYS A 78 4.77 11.82 -13.92
C LYS A 78 5.84 12.58 -13.14
N GLU A 79 5.63 12.80 -11.84
CA GLU A 79 6.58 13.53 -10.97
C GLU A 79 7.92 12.79 -10.85
N LYS A 80 7.88 11.45 -10.75
CA LYS A 80 9.07 10.61 -10.59
C LYS A 80 9.66 10.11 -11.92
N LYS A 81 9.09 10.51 -13.06
CA LYS A 81 9.47 10.07 -14.41
C LYS A 81 9.48 8.53 -14.55
N LEU A 82 8.55 7.86 -13.88
CA LEU A 82 8.35 6.41 -13.98
C LEU A 82 7.53 6.09 -15.22
N ILE A 83 7.96 5.08 -15.98
CA ILE A 83 7.29 4.62 -17.18
C ILE A 83 6.58 3.31 -16.85
N PHE A 84 5.26 3.39 -16.68
CA PHE A 84 4.39 2.23 -16.56
C PHE A 84 3.46 2.15 -17.76
N CYS A 85 3.25 0.95 -18.29
CA CYS A 85 2.19 0.70 -19.27
C CYS A 85 0.81 0.90 -18.62
N ILE A 86 -0.23 1.02 -19.46
CA ILE A 86 -1.59 1.28 -19.00
C ILE A 86 -2.08 0.16 -18.08
N ASP A 87 -1.87 -1.10 -18.49
CA ASP A 87 -2.31 -2.28 -17.73
C ASP A 87 -1.67 -2.34 -16.35
N HIS A 88 -0.37 -2.07 -16.26
CA HIS A 88 0.32 -2.07 -14.97
C HIS A 88 -0.13 -0.93 -14.05
N LYS A 89 -0.47 0.25 -14.59
CA LYS A 89 -1.08 1.32 -13.78
C LYS A 89 -2.44 0.90 -13.23
N GLU A 90 -3.20 0.14 -14.00
CA GLU A 90 -4.51 -0.36 -13.60
C GLU A 90 -4.36 -1.41 -12.49
N GLU A 91 -3.45 -2.37 -12.64
CA GLU A 91 -3.12 -3.36 -11.60
C GLU A 91 -2.74 -2.67 -10.28
N LEU A 92 -1.84 -1.69 -10.33
CA LEU A 92 -1.42 -0.93 -9.15
C LEU A 92 -2.61 -0.19 -8.50
N ALA A 93 -3.53 0.34 -9.29
CA ALA A 93 -4.71 1.03 -8.78
C ALA A 93 -5.66 0.05 -8.07
N VAL A 94 -5.91 -1.10 -8.68
CA VAL A 94 -6.74 -2.19 -8.11
C VAL A 94 -6.13 -2.71 -6.83
N ASP A 95 -4.83 -3.00 -6.81
CA ASP A 95 -4.12 -3.48 -5.62
C ASP A 95 -4.19 -2.47 -4.48
N SER A 96 -4.01 -1.19 -4.79
CA SER A 96 -4.04 -0.12 -3.78
C SER A 96 -5.41 0.03 -3.14
N ALA A 97 -6.48 0.03 -3.95
CA ALA A 97 -7.85 0.08 -3.47
C ALA A 97 -8.22 -1.18 -2.69
N SER A 98 -7.80 -2.35 -3.17
CA SER A 98 -8.05 -3.65 -2.50
C SER A 98 -7.43 -3.70 -1.12
N LEU A 99 -6.22 -3.18 -0.93
CA LEU A 99 -5.59 -3.09 0.38
C LEU A 99 -6.40 -2.24 1.36
N VAL A 100 -7.03 -1.14 0.92
CA VAL A 100 -7.90 -0.34 1.78
C VAL A 100 -9.17 -1.11 2.15
N ILE A 101 -9.84 -1.72 1.17
CA ILE A 101 -11.05 -2.50 1.40
C ILE A 101 -10.80 -3.69 2.32
N GLU A 102 -9.68 -4.39 2.14
CA GLU A 102 -9.29 -5.51 3.00
C GLU A 102 -9.18 -5.09 4.47
N GLN A 103 -8.64 -3.89 4.73
CA GLN A 103 -8.53 -3.36 6.10
C GLN A 103 -9.89 -2.99 6.69
N ILE A 104 -10.81 -2.45 5.87
CA ILE A 104 -12.18 -2.16 6.30
C ILE A 104 -12.92 -3.46 6.64
N LEU A 105 -12.78 -4.50 5.82
CA LEU A 105 -13.48 -5.78 5.98
C LEU A 105 -12.90 -6.65 7.11
N LYS A 106 -11.58 -6.85 7.13
CA LYS A 106 -10.92 -7.78 8.06
C LYS A 106 -10.65 -7.13 9.41
N ASN A 107 -10.14 -5.91 9.41
CA ASN A 107 -9.67 -5.23 10.61
C ASN A 107 -10.68 -4.19 11.13
N ARG A 108 -11.87 -4.10 10.49
CA ARG A 108 -12.91 -3.12 10.82
C ARG A 108 -12.37 -1.69 10.87
N LEU A 109 -11.42 -1.36 9.98
CA LEU A 109 -10.74 -0.08 9.94
C LEU A 109 -11.74 1.07 9.73
N LYS A 110 -11.81 1.99 10.69
CA LYS A 110 -12.56 3.26 10.58
C LYS A 110 -11.60 4.40 10.24
N ILE A 111 -11.68 4.92 9.02
CA ILE A 111 -10.87 6.07 8.60
C ILE A 111 -11.54 7.35 9.08
N ARG A 112 -10.91 8.03 10.05
CA ARG A 112 -11.49 9.20 10.75
C ARG A 112 -11.09 10.55 10.16
N THR A 113 -9.97 10.62 9.43
CA THR A 113 -9.38 11.90 9.01
C THR A 113 -9.35 12.06 7.49
N SER A 114 -8.60 11.21 6.79
CA SER A 114 -8.49 11.31 5.34
C SER A 114 -8.30 9.95 4.67
N PHE A 115 -9.30 9.59 3.88
CA PHE A 115 -9.21 8.49 2.93
C PHE A 115 -8.13 8.73 1.88
N ILE A 116 -7.97 9.97 1.41
CA ILE A 116 -6.99 10.31 0.39
C ILE A 116 -5.57 10.09 0.90
N ALA A 117 -5.26 10.53 2.13
CA ALA A 117 -3.94 10.31 2.72
C ALA A 117 -3.66 8.82 2.94
N TYR A 118 -4.65 8.07 3.43
CA TYR A 118 -4.50 6.63 3.63
C TYR A 118 -4.33 5.86 2.30
N LEU A 119 -5.11 6.20 1.28
CA LEU A 119 -4.99 5.63 -0.05
C LEU A 119 -3.64 5.97 -0.68
N TYR A 120 -3.15 7.21 -0.52
CA TYR A 120 -1.83 7.62 -1.00
C TYR A 120 -0.71 6.76 -0.42
N LEU A 121 -0.82 6.38 0.87
CA LEU A 121 0.11 5.45 1.49
C LEU A 121 0.06 4.06 0.85
N GLN A 122 -1.15 3.52 0.61
CA GLN A 122 -1.29 2.22 -0.06
C GLN A 122 -0.78 2.26 -1.50
N VAL A 123 -1.00 3.35 -2.22
CA VAL A 123 -0.44 3.56 -3.56
C VAL A 123 1.09 3.58 -3.53
N LYS A 124 1.72 4.26 -2.57
CA LYS A 124 3.18 4.19 -2.44
C LYS A 124 3.66 2.78 -2.14
N LYS A 125 2.94 2.07 -1.27
CA LYS A 125 3.25 0.69 -0.94
C LYS A 125 3.17 -0.18 -2.20
N THR A 126 2.12 -0.11 -2.99
CA THR A 126 2.01 -0.91 -4.23
C THR A 126 3.03 -0.50 -5.29
N MET A 127 3.24 0.80 -5.51
CA MET A 127 4.18 1.30 -6.53
C MET A 127 5.65 0.99 -6.23
N TYR A 128 6.05 0.98 -4.95
CA TYR A 128 7.45 0.87 -4.56
C TYR A 128 7.79 -0.42 -3.81
N SER A 129 6.80 -1.15 -3.31
CA SER A 129 7.09 -2.44 -2.69
C SER A 129 7.39 -3.47 -3.76
N LYS A 130 8.63 -3.94 -3.77
CA LYS A 130 8.99 -5.14 -4.53
C LYS A 130 8.26 -6.34 -3.95
N THR A 131 7.71 -7.20 -4.81
CA THR A 131 7.12 -8.47 -4.38
C THR A 131 8.17 -9.33 -3.69
N LYS A 132 7.76 -10.31 -2.87
CA LYS A 132 8.73 -11.27 -2.27
C LYS A 132 9.56 -11.97 -3.34
N ALA A 133 8.96 -12.26 -4.50
CA ALA A 133 9.64 -12.85 -5.64
C ALA A 133 10.70 -11.90 -6.23
N GLN A 134 10.35 -10.63 -6.46
CA GLN A 134 11.30 -9.62 -6.95
C GLN A 134 12.43 -9.36 -5.95
N LYS A 135 12.13 -9.33 -4.64
CA LYS A 135 13.17 -9.20 -3.60
C LYS A 135 14.11 -10.41 -3.56
N LEU A 136 13.56 -11.62 -3.77
CA LEU A 136 14.36 -12.84 -3.87
C LEU A 136 15.20 -12.83 -5.15
N GLU A 137 14.64 -12.36 -6.26
CA GLU A 137 15.35 -12.20 -7.53
C GLU A 137 16.50 -11.19 -7.40
N ASP A 138 16.27 -10.02 -6.79
CA ASP A 138 17.33 -9.06 -6.48
C ASP A 138 18.43 -9.69 -5.60
N TYR A 139 18.03 -10.46 -4.58
CA TYR A 139 18.98 -11.17 -3.72
C TYR A 139 19.81 -12.19 -4.52
N CYS A 140 19.16 -12.94 -5.40
CA CYS A 140 19.83 -13.89 -6.28
C CYS A 140 20.81 -13.17 -7.23
N ILE A 141 20.41 -12.07 -7.85
CA ILE A 141 21.28 -11.25 -8.71
C ILE A 141 22.47 -10.71 -7.91
N LYS A 142 22.23 -10.10 -6.73
CA LYS A 142 23.29 -9.54 -5.88
C LYS A 142 24.32 -10.58 -5.43
N ASN A 143 23.89 -11.82 -5.24
CA ASN A 143 24.75 -12.92 -4.83
C ASN A 143 25.23 -13.80 -6.00
N ASN A 144 24.99 -13.41 -7.26
CA ASN A 144 25.30 -14.19 -8.47
C ASN A 144 24.76 -15.62 -8.43
N ILE A 145 23.55 -15.80 -7.88
CA ILE A 145 22.84 -17.08 -7.78
C ILE A 145 21.88 -17.21 -8.94
N ASN A 146 22.06 -18.22 -9.80
CA ASN A 146 21.07 -18.56 -10.80
C ASN A 146 20.01 -19.50 -10.21
N PHE A 147 18.94 -18.92 -9.66
CA PHE A 147 17.89 -19.65 -8.94
C PHE A 147 17.22 -20.77 -9.75
N PHE A 148 17.17 -20.64 -11.08
CA PHE A 148 16.50 -21.59 -11.97
C PHE A 148 17.33 -22.83 -12.29
N LEU A 149 18.66 -22.73 -12.16
CA LEU A 149 19.59 -23.86 -12.40
C LEU A 149 19.88 -24.68 -11.13
N LEU A 150 19.39 -24.23 -9.98
CA LEU A 150 19.59 -24.91 -8.70
C LEU A 150 18.69 -26.16 -8.58
N SER A 151 19.19 -27.16 -7.86
CA SER A 151 18.38 -28.26 -7.36
C SER A 151 17.34 -27.77 -6.33
N GLU A 152 16.28 -28.56 -6.08
CA GLU A 152 15.24 -28.17 -5.12
C GLU A 152 15.75 -27.97 -3.69
N ASP A 153 16.77 -28.72 -3.27
CA ASP A 153 17.39 -28.57 -1.95
C ASP A 153 18.21 -27.28 -1.84
N GLU A 154 18.89 -26.89 -2.91
CA GLU A 154 19.61 -25.62 -2.99
C GLU A 154 18.65 -24.43 -3.03
N LYS A 155 17.54 -24.53 -3.76
CA LYS A 155 16.48 -23.51 -3.73
C LYS A 155 15.91 -23.31 -2.32
N ARG A 156 15.70 -24.40 -1.57
CA ARG A 156 15.26 -24.34 -0.16
C ARG A 156 16.30 -23.67 0.74
N LYS A 157 17.59 -23.90 0.48
CA LYS A 157 18.69 -23.25 1.22
C LYS A 157 18.76 -21.75 0.92
N VAL A 158 18.65 -21.36 -0.35
CA VAL A 158 18.61 -19.95 -0.77
C VAL A 158 17.42 -19.21 -0.17
N LYS A 159 16.23 -19.82 -0.15
CA LYS A 159 15.04 -19.24 0.51
C LYS A 159 15.23 -19.03 2.01
N ARG A 160 15.87 -19.99 2.70
CA ARG A 160 16.20 -19.84 4.13
C ARG A 160 17.18 -18.69 4.38
N ASN A 161 18.27 -18.65 3.62
CA ASN A 161 19.26 -17.57 3.71
C ASN A 161 18.65 -16.20 3.41
N PHE A 162 17.72 -16.12 2.46
CA PHE A 162 16.99 -14.89 2.15
C PHE A 162 16.10 -14.43 3.32
N GLU A 163 15.39 -15.34 3.99
CA GLU A 163 14.57 -15.01 5.17
C GLU A 163 15.43 -14.60 6.39
N GLU A 164 16.63 -15.17 6.55
CA GLU A 164 17.61 -14.75 7.56
C GLU A 164 18.18 -13.37 7.23
N TYR A 165 18.59 -13.14 5.98
CA TYR A 165 19.06 -11.83 5.49
C TYR A 165 18.04 -10.71 5.73
N LYS A 166 16.75 -11.02 5.59
CA LYS A 166 15.65 -10.08 5.84
C LYS A 166 15.48 -9.73 7.33
N LYS A 167 15.77 -10.67 8.24
CA LYS A 167 15.66 -10.47 9.70
C LYS A 167 16.78 -9.62 10.28
N GLU A 168 17.94 -9.59 9.63
CA GLU A 168 19.12 -8.85 10.09
C GLU A 168 19.07 -7.33 9.81
N GLY A 169 17.96 -6.79 9.29
CA GLY A 169 17.78 -5.35 9.14
C GLY A 169 18.70 -4.69 8.10
N ARG A 170 19.40 -5.46 7.26
CA ARG A 170 20.24 -4.94 6.16
C ARG A 170 19.40 -4.56 4.95
N HIS A 171 18.55 -3.56 5.12
CA HIS A 171 17.84 -2.87 4.05
C HIS A 171 18.31 -1.41 4.00
N GLU A 172 19.29 -1.15 3.13
CA GLU A 172 19.52 0.15 2.48
C GLU A 172 18.61 0.27 1.24
#